data_AF-A0A067BTS4-F1
#
_entry.id   AF-A0A067BTS4-F1
#
_cell.length_a   1.000
_cell.length_b   1.000
_cell.length_c   1.000
_cell.angle_alpha   90.00
_cell.angle_beta   90.00
_cell.angle_gamma   90.00
#
_symmetry.space_group_name_H-M   'P 1'
#
loop_
_entity.id
_entity.type
_entity.pdbx_description
1 polymer ?
#
loop_
_entity_poly.entity_id
_entity_poly.type
_entity_poly.pdbx_seq_one_letter_code
_entity_poly.pdbx_strand_id
1 'polypeptide(L)'
;MNVDLLVNCRDGDFMVDEEAKKELRKQLRQFRDRLATDATPDLGTYRNLMEGIVFFVVKDAVGVSVASFDDALGRIRGLKGYLIGAKNKPGEGFLRSVQWGIEGFKVFKNMETHYQAGDDLANYVPLVMCAKQNWSALALVLMESIVCCLEWLHRTLRVSLHNGARLAPATSARQPVAAAKPLTTAPLSYTGPPPATTTASRPLAEPPLPAPAVAALGPHLAAAAQITVTRVAELQQTANDVIQELRKRKSLNLLPRYYLRCSRGSQCATPGCNYAHSAEDMHIAGVARAVALGGRWKSTKCAHQSNCRYDARCDNQHESDDRDAILRLQNVAREIVRTTYVRLGELYVEFLSGETVAVVCRVREG
;
A
#
# COMPACT_ATOMS: atom_id res chain seq x y z
N MET A 1 -12.84 -10.98 4.16
CA MET A 1 -12.95 -9.81 3.27
C MET A 1 -13.52 -10.29 1.94
N ASN A 2 -14.69 -9.81 1.50
CA ASN A 2 -15.27 -10.23 0.22
C ASN A 2 -15.08 -9.07 -0.78
N VAL A 3 -14.00 -9.11 -1.55
CA VAL A 3 -13.67 -8.07 -2.54
C VAL A 3 -13.85 -8.63 -3.93
N ASP A 4 -14.63 -7.94 -4.76
CA ASP A 4 -14.80 -8.30 -6.15
C ASP A 4 -13.89 -7.45 -7.05
N LEU A 5 -12.70 -7.98 -7.32
CA LEU A 5 -11.72 -7.33 -8.19
C LEU A 5 -12.17 -7.29 -9.67
N LEU A 6 -13.11 -8.15 -10.08
CA LEU A 6 -13.54 -8.22 -11.48
C LEU A 6 -14.32 -6.97 -11.90
N VAL A 7 -15.08 -6.38 -10.99
CA VAL A 7 -15.82 -5.14 -11.22
C VAL A 7 -14.88 -4.01 -11.64
N ASN A 8 -13.68 -3.96 -11.04
CA ASN A 8 -12.69 -2.92 -11.31
C ASN A 8 -12.02 -3.04 -12.69
N CYS A 9 -12.19 -4.16 -13.39
CA CYS A 9 -11.69 -4.38 -14.74
C CYS A 9 -12.77 -4.82 -15.72
N ARG A 10 -14.05 -4.53 -15.43
CA ARG A 10 -15.23 -4.88 -16.26
C ARG A 10 -15.21 -6.34 -16.70
N ASP A 11 -14.94 -7.26 -15.77
CA ASP A 11 -14.86 -8.69 -16.03
C ASP A 11 -13.90 -9.09 -17.17
N GLY A 12 -12.92 -8.25 -17.51
CA GLY A 12 -12.00 -8.46 -18.63
C GLY A 12 -12.62 -8.24 -20.02
N ASP A 13 -13.78 -7.59 -20.13
CA ASP A 13 -14.50 -7.40 -21.42
C ASP A 13 -13.73 -6.55 -22.45
N PHE A 14 -12.64 -5.91 -22.05
CA PHE A 14 -11.73 -5.20 -22.96
C PHE A 14 -10.77 -6.14 -23.71
N MET A 15 -10.64 -7.40 -23.28
CA MET A 15 -9.78 -8.40 -23.92
C MET A 15 -10.47 -9.05 -25.13
N VAL A 16 -9.69 -9.46 -26.13
CA VAL A 16 -10.22 -10.11 -27.35
C VAL A 16 -10.13 -11.63 -27.28
N ASP A 17 -9.04 -12.16 -26.74
CA ASP A 17 -8.85 -13.60 -26.55
C ASP A 17 -9.71 -14.09 -25.37
N GLU A 18 -10.74 -14.88 -25.70
CA GLU A 18 -11.67 -15.46 -24.72
C GLU A 18 -10.99 -16.45 -23.76
N GLU A 19 -9.94 -17.16 -24.17
CA GLU A 19 -9.20 -18.04 -23.27
C GLU A 19 -8.34 -17.23 -22.30
N ALA A 20 -7.67 -16.17 -22.78
CA ALA A 20 -6.93 -15.26 -21.92
C ALA A 20 -7.86 -14.55 -20.90
N LYS A 21 -9.08 -14.19 -21.34
CA LYS A 21 -10.13 -13.62 -20.50
C LYS A 21 -10.61 -14.59 -19.42
N LYS A 22 -10.83 -15.86 -19.76
CA LYS A 22 -11.16 -16.92 -18.78
C LYS A 22 -10.05 -17.08 -17.75
N GLU A 23 -8.79 -17.08 -18.18
CA GLU A 23 -7.65 -17.24 -17.26
C GLU A 23 -7.47 -16.01 -16.38
N LEU A 24 -7.64 -14.78 -16.91
CA LEU A 24 -7.69 -13.56 -16.10
C LEU A 24 -8.74 -13.66 -14.98
N ARG A 25 -9.98 -14.04 -15.33
CA ARG A 25 -11.08 -14.18 -14.38
C ARG A 25 -10.77 -15.22 -13.30
N LYS A 26 -10.21 -16.36 -13.72
CA LYS A 26 -9.79 -17.44 -12.83
C LYS A 26 -8.70 -16.97 -11.87
N GLN A 27 -7.67 -16.29 -12.34
CA GLN A 27 -6.58 -15.81 -11.47
C GLN A 27 -7.05 -14.72 -10.49
N LEU A 28 -7.93 -13.81 -10.91
CA LEU A 28 -8.51 -12.80 -10.01
C LEU A 28 -9.39 -13.43 -8.93
N ARG A 29 -10.18 -14.46 -9.27
CA ARG A 29 -10.95 -15.24 -8.28
C ARG A 29 -10.03 -16.01 -7.34
N GLN A 30 -9.00 -16.68 -7.86
CA GLN A 30 -8.00 -17.37 -7.05
C GLN A 30 -7.29 -16.41 -6.09
N PHE A 31 -6.95 -15.21 -6.54
CA PHE A 31 -6.36 -14.18 -5.69
C PHE A 31 -7.31 -13.77 -4.57
N ARG A 32 -8.58 -13.50 -4.88
CA ARG A 32 -9.63 -13.20 -3.88
C ARG A 32 -9.82 -14.34 -2.88
N ASP A 33 -9.96 -15.57 -3.38
CA ASP A 33 -10.24 -16.74 -2.54
C ASP A 33 -9.07 -17.01 -1.59
N ARG A 34 -7.84 -16.79 -2.06
CA ARG A 34 -6.63 -16.87 -1.21
C ARG A 34 -6.55 -15.72 -0.20
N LEU A 35 -6.96 -14.51 -0.55
CA LEU A 35 -7.08 -13.41 0.41
C LEU A 35 -8.10 -13.70 1.52
N ALA A 36 -9.12 -14.53 1.23
CA ALA A 36 -10.12 -14.93 2.21
C ALA A 36 -9.66 -16.05 3.15
N THR A 37 -8.65 -16.83 2.76
CA THR A 37 -8.05 -17.85 3.63
C THR A 37 -7.07 -17.22 4.61
N ASP A 38 -7.33 -17.37 5.91
CA ASP A 38 -6.54 -16.80 7.02
C ASP A 38 -5.23 -17.58 7.28
N ALA A 39 -4.55 -17.97 6.19
CA ALA A 39 -3.30 -18.71 6.21
C ALA A 39 -2.10 -17.77 6.12
N THR A 40 -0.93 -18.25 6.58
CA THR A 40 0.35 -17.58 6.40
C THR A 40 0.55 -17.20 4.92
N PRO A 41 0.96 -15.95 4.61
CA PRO A 41 1.07 -15.51 3.23
C PRO A 41 2.15 -16.27 2.48
N ASP A 42 1.75 -16.97 1.42
CA ASP A 42 2.68 -17.39 0.36
C ASP A 42 2.83 -16.24 -0.63
N LEU A 43 3.75 -15.32 -0.33
CA LEU A 43 4.01 -14.13 -1.14
C LEU A 43 4.51 -14.48 -2.54
N GLY A 44 5.17 -15.64 -2.70
CA GLY A 44 5.55 -16.20 -3.98
C GLY A 44 4.32 -16.50 -4.85
N THR A 45 3.31 -17.14 -4.29
CA THR A 45 2.05 -17.43 -5.00
C THR A 45 1.29 -16.16 -5.38
N TYR A 46 1.21 -15.16 -4.49
CA TYR A 46 0.56 -13.88 -4.81
C TYR A 46 1.27 -13.12 -5.93
N ARG A 47 2.60 -13.12 -5.91
CA ARG A 47 3.40 -12.60 -7.01
C ARG A 47 3.07 -13.35 -8.30
N ASN A 48 3.06 -14.68 -8.31
CA ASN A 48 2.79 -15.46 -9.51
C ASN A 48 1.40 -15.18 -10.10
N LEU A 49 0.38 -15.00 -9.25
CA LEU A 49 -0.96 -14.60 -9.68
C LEU A 49 -0.96 -13.20 -10.30
N MET A 50 -0.29 -12.24 -9.68
CA MET A 50 -0.13 -10.90 -10.25
C MET A 50 0.59 -10.94 -11.60
N GLU A 51 1.69 -11.69 -11.70
CA GLU A 51 2.46 -11.80 -12.93
C GLU A 51 1.63 -12.42 -14.05
N GLY A 52 0.84 -13.46 -13.75
CA GLY A 52 -0.09 -14.08 -14.69
C GLY A 52 -1.15 -13.10 -15.19
N ILE A 53 -1.84 -12.40 -14.27
CA ILE A 53 -2.85 -11.38 -14.60
C ILE A 53 -2.30 -10.33 -15.56
N VAL A 54 -1.14 -9.75 -15.24
CA VAL A 54 -0.50 -8.73 -16.08
C VAL A 54 -0.05 -9.32 -17.41
N PHE A 55 0.53 -10.52 -17.40
CA PHE A 55 0.99 -11.22 -18.61
C PHE A 55 -0.15 -11.45 -19.60
N PHE A 56 -1.31 -11.98 -19.15
CA PHE A 56 -2.43 -12.24 -20.05
C PHE A 56 -2.97 -10.97 -20.69
N VAL A 57 -3.09 -9.88 -19.93
CA VAL A 57 -3.57 -8.59 -20.44
C VAL A 57 -2.59 -8.03 -21.48
N VAL A 58 -1.29 -8.06 -21.19
CA VAL A 58 -0.28 -7.53 -22.13
C VAL A 58 -0.16 -8.43 -23.37
N LYS A 59 -0.22 -9.76 -23.21
CA LYS A 59 -0.16 -10.70 -24.33
C LYS A 59 -1.37 -10.57 -25.25
N ASP A 60 -2.57 -10.38 -24.71
CA ASP A 60 -3.77 -10.11 -25.53
C ASP A 60 -3.66 -8.76 -26.27
N ALA A 61 -3.10 -7.72 -25.62
CA ALA A 61 -2.93 -6.42 -26.23
C ALA A 61 -1.84 -6.37 -27.33
N VAL A 62 -0.76 -7.13 -27.16
CA VAL A 62 0.46 -7.03 -27.99
C VAL A 62 0.59 -8.22 -28.96
N GLY A 63 -0.01 -9.35 -28.65
CA GLY A 63 0.05 -10.59 -29.43
C GLY A 63 1.25 -11.48 -29.10
N VAL A 64 1.52 -12.44 -29.99
CA VAL A 64 2.47 -13.56 -29.79
C VAL A 64 3.93 -13.16 -29.50
N SER A 65 4.29 -11.88 -29.68
CA SER A 65 5.64 -11.38 -29.37
C SER A 65 5.94 -11.27 -27.87
N VAL A 66 4.97 -11.52 -26.99
CA VAL A 66 5.13 -11.56 -25.54
C VAL A 66 5.21 -13.01 -25.10
N ALA A 67 6.44 -13.51 -24.92
CA ALA A 67 6.69 -14.91 -24.55
C ALA A 67 6.79 -15.11 -23.03
N SER A 68 7.16 -14.06 -22.30
CA SER A 68 7.37 -14.10 -20.85
C SER A 68 6.78 -12.88 -20.14
N PHE A 69 6.70 -12.96 -18.80
CA PHE A 69 6.36 -11.80 -17.98
C PHE A 69 7.41 -10.67 -18.09
N ASP A 70 8.70 -11.02 -18.26
CA ASP A 70 9.75 -10.00 -18.44
C ASP A 70 9.58 -9.23 -19.75
N ASP A 71 9.16 -9.90 -20.84
CA ASP A 71 8.79 -9.24 -22.09
C ASP A 71 7.61 -8.30 -21.87
N ALA A 72 6.59 -8.76 -21.14
CA ALA A 72 5.43 -7.95 -20.80
C ALA A 72 5.83 -6.68 -20.02
N LEU A 73 6.71 -6.81 -19.02
CA LEU A 73 7.28 -5.67 -18.30
C LEU A 73 8.09 -4.74 -19.21
N GLY A 74 8.81 -5.29 -20.19
CA GLY A 74 9.49 -4.51 -21.22
C GLY A 74 8.51 -3.62 -22.00
N ARG A 75 7.37 -4.17 -22.42
CA ARG A 75 6.31 -3.42 -23.12
C ARG A 75 5.71 -2.32 -22.25
N ILE A 76 5.39 -2.63 -20.99
CA ILE A 76 4.87 -1.65 -20.02
C ILE A 76 5.87 -0.51 -19.81
N ARG A 77 7.16 -0.82 -19.62
CA ARG A 77 8.21 0.20 -19.46
C ARG A 77 8.36 1.09 -20.69
N GLY A 78 8.21 0.53 -21.88
CA GLY A 78 8.27 1.27 -23.14
C GLY A 78 7.17 2.34 -23.28
N LEU A 79 6.01 2.19 -22.61
CA LEU A 79 4.93 3.17 -22.64
C LEU A 79 5.34 4.54 -22.10
N LYS A 80 6.35 4.62 -21.22
CA LYS A 80 6.78 5.89 -20.63
C LYS A 80 7.20 6.90 -21.71
N GLY A 81 8.01 6.48 -22.69
CA GLY A 81 8.45 7.35 -23.77
C GLY A 81 7.29 7.79 -24.67
N TYR A 82 6.37 6.87 -24.97
CA TYR A 82 5.16 7.15 -25.73
C TYR A 82 4.27 8.20 -25.04
N LEU A 83 4.01 8.03 -23.74
CA LEU A 83 3.15 8.93 -22.96
C LEU A 83 3.75 10.34 -22.82
N ILE A 84 5.06 10.43 -22.60
CA ILE A 84 5.79 11.70 -22.57
C ILE A 84 5.68 12.40 -23.93
N GLY A 85 5.93 11.69 -25.03
CA GLY A 85 5.80 12.23 -26.38
C GLY A 85 4.38 12.70 -26.70
N ALA A 86 3.38 11.97 -26.21
CA ALA A 86 1.95 12.30 -26.34
C ALA A 86 1.46 13.37 -25.34
N LYS A 87 2.31 13.86 -24.43
CA LYS A 87 1.96 14.78 -23.33
C LYS A 87 0.78 14.28 -22.47
N ASN A 88 0.64 12.97 -22.31
CA ASN A 88 -0.49 12.34 -21.64
C ASN A 88 -0.23 12.16 -20.13
N LYS A 89 -0.33 13.26 -19.38
CA LYS A 89 -0.11 13.27 -17.91
C LYS A 89 -1.00 12.28 -17.13
N PRO A 90 -2.31 12.13 -17.43
CA PRO A 90 -3.13 11.11 -16.78
C PRO A 90 -2.59 9.70 -17.01
N GLY A 91 -2.21 9.37 -18.26
CA GLY A 91 -1.62 8.07 -18.60
C GLY A 91 -0.31 7.79 -17.85
N GLU A 92 0.52 8.80 -17.61
CA GLU A 92 1.71 8.65 -16.74
C GLU A 92 1.34 8.29 -15.29
N GLY A 93 0.21 8.80 -14.78
CA GLY A 93 -0.34 8.42 -13.48
C GLY A 93 -0.78 6.95 -13.42
N PHE A 94 -1.52 6.49 -14.44
CA PHE A 94 -1.90 5.08 -14.56
C PHE A 94 -0.68 4.16 -14.68
N LEU A 95 0.31 4.53 -15.51
CA LEU A 95 1.54 3.76 -15.66
C LEU A 95 2.30 3.60 -14.33
N ARG A 96 2.41 4.69 -13.55
CA ARG A 96 3.05 4.65 -12.23
C ARG A 96 2.30 3.76 -11.24
N SER A 97 0.96 3.74 -11.32
CA SER A 97 0.13 2.91 -10.44
C SER A 97 0.36 1.43 -10.72
N VAL A 98 0.35 1.02 -12.00
CA VAL A 98 0.66 -0.36 -12.40
C VAL A 98 2.08 -0.76 -11.98
N GLN A 99 3.07 0.10 -12.21
CA GLN A 99 4.45 -0.16 -11.83
C GLN A 99 4.62 -0.29 -10.31
N TRP A 100 3.95 0.57 -9.53
CA TRP A 100 3.96 0.50 -8.08
C TRP A 100 3.40 -0.82 -7.56
N GLY A 101 2.25 -1.27 -8.10
CA GLY A 101 1.68 -2.57 -7.77
C GLY A 101 2.65 -3.73 -8.02
N ILE A 102 3.22 -3.78 -9.23
CA ILE A 102 4.17 -4.83 -9.65
C ILE A 102 5.42 -4.85 -8.76
N GLU A 103 6.05 -3.69 -8.55
CA GLU A 103 7.27 -3.59 -7.75
C GLU A 103 7.00 -3.87 -6.27
N GLY A 104 5.82 -3.50 -5.75
CA GLY A 104 5.42 -3.83 -4.38
C GLY A 104 5.39 -5.34 -4.11
N PHE A 105 4.85 -6.14 -5.03
CA PHE A 105 4.86 -7.60 -4.90
C PHE A 105 6.28 -8.19 -4.97
N LYS A 106 7.18 -7.59 -5.75
CA LYS A 106 8.60 -8.00 -5.77
C LYS A 106 9.30 -7.68 -4.45
N VAL A 107 9.03 -6.49 -3.90
CA VAL A 107 9.56 -6.07 -2.60
C VAL A 107 9.13 -7.05 -1.52
N PHE A 108 7.86 -7.45 -1.45
CA PHE A 108 7.40 -8.42 -0.45
C PHE A 108 8.13 -9.76 -0.52
N LYS A 109 8.38 -10.29 -1.72
CA LYS A 109 9.19 -11.50 -1.88
C LYS A 109 10.63 -11.31 -1.38
N ASN A 110 11.23 -10.16 -1.65
CA ASN A 110 12.59 -9.85 -1.19
C ASN A 110 12.64 -9.71 0.33
N MET A 111 11.61 -9.12 0.95
CA MET A 111 11.47 -9.04 2.41
C MET A 111 11.41 -10.44 3.05
N GLU A 112 10.75 -11.39 2.39
CA GLU A 112 10.68 -12.78 2.88
C GLU A 112 12.03 -13.50 2.76
N THR A 113 12.80 -13.21 1.70
CA THR A 113 14.05 -13.93 1.38
C THR A 113 15.26 -13.38 2.15
N HIS A 114 15.30 -12.08 2.44
CA HIS A 114 16.52 -11.38 2.89
C HIS A 114 16.39 -10.65 4.24
N TYR A 115 15.47 -11.07 5.13
CA TYR A 115 15.25 -10.37 6.41
C TYR A 115 16.33 -10.59 7.49
N GLN A 116 17.39 -11.35 7.20
CA GLN A 116 18.49 -11.51 8.14
C GLN A 116 19.30 -10.20 8.20
N ALA A 117 19.45 -9.65 9.40
CA ALA A 117 20.29 -8.49 9.65
C ALA A 117 21.74 -8.83 9.26
N GLY A 118 22.29 -8.11 8.28
CA GLY A 118 23.75 -8.01 8.17
C GLY A 118 24.25 -7.03 9.22
N ASP A 119 25.46 -7.26 9.75
CA ASP A 119 26.06 -6.44 10.82
C ASP A 119 26.16 -4.94 10.47
N ASP A 120 26.18 -4.61 9.17
CA ASP A 120 26.32 -3.24 8.65
C ASP A 120 25.01 -2.61 8.12
N LEU A 121 23.86 -3.29 8.22
CA LEU A 121 22.59 -2.82 7.66
C LEU A 121 21.57 -2.49 8.76
N ALA A 122 20.80 -1.42 8.54
CA ALA A 122 19.70 -1.05 9.43
C ALA A 122 18.74 -2.24 9.63
N ASN A 123 18.36 -2.50 10.88
CA ASN A 123 17.49 -3.63 11.22
C ASN A 123 16.13 -3.49 10.51
N TYR A 124 15.91 -4.30 9.48
CA TYR A 124 14.71 -4.30 8.66
C TYR A 124 13.59 -5.22 9.20
N VAL A 125 13.88 -6.01 10.25
CA VAL A 125 12.95 -6.97 10.85
C VAL A 125 11.60 -6.34 11.26
N PRO A 126 11.56 -5.16 11.91
CA PRO A 126 10.28 -4.53 12.27
C PRO A 126 9.38 -4.24 11.06
N LEU A 127 9.98 -3.86 9.93
CA LEU A 127 9.24 -3.58 8.69
C LEU A 127 8.71 -4.87 8.05
N VAL A 128 9.50 -5.95 8.05
CA VAL A 128 9.04 -7.28 7.58
C VAL A 128 7.89 -7.80 8.44
N MET A 129 7.99 -7.66 9.76
CA MET A 129 6.92 -8.07 10.67
C MET A 129 5.65 -7.25 10.45
N CYS A 130 5.77 -5.93 10.25
CA CYS A 130 4.64 -5.07 9.90
C CYS A 130 4.01 -5.48 8.55
N ALA A 131 4.82 -5.75 7.53
CA ALA A 131 4.34 -6.22 6.23
C ALA A 131 3.64 -7.59 6.33
N LYS A 132 4.21 -8.54 7.09
CA LYS A 132 3.60 -9.85 7.36
C LYS A 132 2.31 -9.73 8.16
N GLN A 133 2.18 -8.77 9.08
CA GLN A 133 0.94 -8.54 9.83
C GLN A 133 -0.17 -7.93 8.96
N ASN A 134 0.19 -7.10 7.98
CA ASN A 134 -0.76 -6.37 7.12
C ASN A 134 -0.79 -6.92 5.69
N TRP A 135 -0.33 -8.15 5.48
CA TRP A 135 -0.02 -8.69 4.15
C TRP A 135 -1.22 -8.68 3.20
N SER A 136 -2.42 -9.00 3.71
CA SER A 136 -3.64 -9.12 2.91
C SER A 136 -4.14 -7.75 2.44
N ALA A 137 -4.12 -6.75 3.33
CA ALA A 137 -4.43 -5.37 2.98
C ALA A 137 -3.42 -4.82 1.97
N LEU A 138 -2.12 -5.08 2.18
CA LEU A 138 -1.07 -4.66 1.28
C LEU A 138 -1.20 -5.33 -0.11
N ALA A 139 -1.39 -6.65 -0.16
CA ALA A 139 -1.60 -7.39 -1.40
C ALA A 139 -2.84 -6.89 -2.14
N LEU A 140 -3.92 -6.58 -1.41
CA LEU A 140 -5.14 -6.02 -2.01
C LEU A 140 -4.87 -4.66 -2.64
N VAL A 141 -4.25 -3.71 -1.93
CA VAL A 141 -3.98 -2.36 -2.47
C VAL A 141 -3.05 -2.44 -3.68
N LEU A 142 -2.01 -3.28 -3.63
CA LEU A 142 -1.14 -3.50 -4.78
C LEU A 142 -1.91 -4.08 -5.97
N MET A 143 -2.76 -5.07 -5.75
CA MET A 143 -3.55 -5.67 -6.82
C MET A 143 -4.58 -4.69 -7.39
N GLU A 144 -5.28 -3.92 -6.56
CA GLU A 144 -6.23 -2.90 -7.03
C GLU A 144 -5.53 -1.82 -7.87
N SER A 145 -4.32 -1.40 -7.48
CA SER A 145 -3.53 -0.44 -8.27
C SER A 145 -3.20 -0.94 -9.68
N ILE A 146 -3.15 -2.26 -9.87
CA ILE A 146 -2.97 -2.91 -11.18
C ILE A 146 -4.32 -3.05 -11.88
N VAL A 147 -5.29 -3.70 -11.23
CA VAL A 147 -6.57 -4.10 -11.80
C VAL A 147 -7.37 -2.92 -12.33
N CYS A 148 -7.45 -1.82 -11.56
CA CYS A 148 -8.14 -0.59 -11.97
C CYS A 148 -7.52 0.06 -13.22
N CYS A 149 -6.29 -0.32 -13.57
CA CYS A 149 -5.56 0.23 -14.71
C CYS A 149 -5.52 -0.73 -15.91
N LEU A 150 -6.04 -1.97 -15.82
CA LEU A 150 -5.85 -3.00 -16.86
C LEU A 150 -6.51 -2.64 -18.20
N GLU A 151 -7.75 -2.13 -18.18
CA GLU A 151 -8.46 -1.70 -19.39
C GLU A 151 -7.71 -0.57 -20.10
N TRP A 152 -7.23 0.41 -19.33
CA TRP A 152 -6.42 1.50 -19.86
C TRP A 152 -5.10 0.98 -20.43
N LEU A 153 -4.42 0.09 -19.70
CA LEU A 153 -3.13 -0.47 -20.09
C LEU A 153 -3.25 -1.22 -21.42
N HIS A 154 -4.25 -2.09 -21.52
CA HIS A 154 -4.54 -2.87 -22.72
C HIS A 154 -4.77 -1.98 -23.94
N ARG A 155 -5.68 -1.00 -23.84
CA ARG A 155 -5.97 -0.05 -24.92
C ARG A 155 -4.73 0.75 -25.34
N THR A 156 -3.97 1.23 -24.35
CA THR A 156 -2.78 2.04 -24.60
C THR A 156 -1.70 1.23 -25.33
N LEU A 157 -1.49 -0.02 -24.93
CA LEU A 157 -0.57 -0.93 -25.60
C LEU A 157 -0.98 -1.16 -27.06
N ARG A 158 -2.27 -1.45 -27.32
CA ARG A 158 -2.77 -1.62 -28.69
C ARG A 158 -2.56 -0.39 -29.54
N VAL A 159 -2.90 0.80 -29.03
CA VAL A 159 -2.73 2.07 -29.76
C VAL A 159 -1.25 2.37 -30.02
N SER A 160 -0.38 2.14 -29.04
CA SER A 160 1.06 2.41 -29.17
C SER A 160 1.71 1.58 -30.29
N LEU A 161 1.23 0.35 -30.52
CA LEU A 161 1.70 -0.52 -31.60
C LEU A 161 1.19 -0.08 -32.98
N HIS A 162 -0.06 0.35 -33.07
CA HIS A 162 -0.66 0.80 -34.33
C HIS A 162 -0.07 2.13 -34.81
N ASN A 163 0.33 3.01 -33.90
CA ASN A 163 0.89 4.32 -34.23
C ASN A 163 2.39 4.29 -34.58
N GLY A 164 3.00 3.12 -34.77
CA GLY A 164 4.39 2.99 -35.25
C GLY A 164 5.45 3.56 -34.31
N ALA A 165 5.09 3.95 -33.09
CA ALA A 165 6.06 4.29 -32.06
C ALA A 165 6.79 3.00 -31.67
N ARG A 166 7.95 2.73 -32.30
CA ARG A 166 8.84 1.64 -31.92
C ARG A 166 9.06 1.72 -30.41
N LEU A 167 8.36 0.88 -29.66
CA LEU A 167 8.68 0.51 -28.29
C LEU A 167 10.01 -0.23 -28.40
N ALA A 168 11.10 0.52 -28.40
CA ALA A 168 12.44 -0.03 -28.49
C ALA A 168 12.60 -1.05 -27.35
N PRO A 169 13.06 -2.28 -27.64
CA PRO A 169 13.48 -3.17 -26.58
C PRO A 169 14.57 -2.44 -25.78
N ALA A 170 14.47 -2.47 -24.46
CA ALA A 170 15.50 -1.94 -23.57
C ALA A 170 16.75 -2.83 -23.68
N THR A 171 17.48 -2.72 -24.79
CA THR A 171 18.84 -3.23 -24.90
C THR A 171 19.78 -2.24 -24.22
N SER A 172 20.52 -2.77 -23.24
CA SER A 172 21.64 -2.17 -22.54
C SER A 172 22.47 -1.22 -23.41
N ALA A 173 22.26 0.08 -23.25
CA ALA A 173 23.08 1.11 -23.89
C ALA A 173 24.38 1.29 -23.10
N ARG A 174 25.42 0.56 -23.54
CA ARG A 174 26.82 0.91 -23.30
C ARG A 174 27.05 2.26 -23.99
N GLN A 175 27.36 3.30 -23.23
CA GLN A 175 27.68 4.64 -23.76
C GLN A 175 28.85 4.57 -24.75
N PRO A 176 28.77 5.21 -25.93
CA PRO A 176 29.95 5.62 -26.69
C PRO A 176 30.38 7.01 -26.20
N VAL A 177 31.57 7.08 -25.58
CA VAL A 177 32.23 8.35 -25.25
C VAL A 177 32.72 8.98 -26.54
N ALA A 178 32.25 10.20 -26.81
CA ALA A 178 32.66 11.00 -27.94
C ALA A 178 34.14 11.43 -27.84
N ALA A 179 34.77 11.49 -28.99
CA ALA A 179 36.17 11.80 -29.18
C ALA A 179 36.55 13.24 -28.80
N ALA A 180 37.62 13.38 -28.03
CA ALA A 180 38.50 14.54 -28.04
C ALA A 180 39.95 14.04 -27.97
N LYS A 181 40.79 14.49 -28.90
CA LYS A 181 42.25 14.29 -29.01
C LYS A 181 42.89 15.69 -29.17
N PRO A 182 44.20 15.88 -29.00
CA PRO A 182 45.12 15.34 -27.98
C PRO A 182 46.10 16.44 -27.44
N LEU A 183 46.85 16.16 -26.37
CA LEU A 183 48.20 16.72 -26.23
C LEU A 183 49.13 15.81 -25.41
N THR A 184 49.95 15.09 -26.19
CA THR A 184 51.35 14.65 -26.04
C THR A 184 52.08 14.86 -24.70
N THR A 185 52.54 13.75 -24.08
CA THR A 185 53.98 13.41 -23.89
C THR A 185 54.13 11.97 -23.36
N ALA A 186 55.02 11.19 -23.99
CA ALA A 186 55.45 9.83 -23.63
C ALA A 186 56.82 9.90 -22.90
N PRO A 187 57.60 8.81 -22.68
CA PRO A 187 57.34 7.36 -22.50
C PRO A 187 58.02 6.82 -21.19
N LEU A 188 57.89 5.56 -20.75
CA LEU A 188 58.80 4.45 -21.11
C LEU A 188 58.55 3.17 -20.28
N SER A 189 58.95 2.05 -20.89
CA SER A 189 59.49 0.80 -20.31
C SER A 189 58.59 -0.41 -20.03
N TYR A 190 58.36 -1.13 -21.13
CA TYR A 190 58.57 -2.57 -21.38
C TYR A 190 59.34 -3.41 -20.34
N THR A 191 58.82 -4.62 -20.05
CA THR A 191 59.47 -5.95 -20.30
C THR A 191 58.48 -7.09 -19.99
N GLY A 192 58.22 -7.98 -20.98
CA GLY A 192 57.51 -9.28 -20.77
C GLY A 192 58.48 -10.37 -20.30
N PRO A 193 58.33 -11.67 -20.66
CA PRO A 193 57.18 -12.56 -20.96
C PRO A 193 57.29 -13.86 -20.06
N PRO A 194 56.88 -15.13 -20.37
CA PRO A 194 56.08 -15.75 -21.46
C PRO A 194 55.01 -16.81 -20.96
N PRO A 195 54.38 -17.65 -21.83
CA PRO A 195 53.12 -18.36 -21.58
C PRO A 195 53.27 -19.88 -21.35
N ALA A 196 52.20 -20.58 -20.93
CA ALA A 196 52.05 -22.02 -21.17
C ALA A 196 50.60 -22.57 -21.01
N THR A 197 50.11 -23.18 -22.09
CA THR A 197 49.38 -24.47 -22.21
C THR A 197 47.95 -24.72 -21.67
N THR A 198 47.12 -25.12 -22.64
CA THR A 198 45.93 -25.99 -22.65
C THR A 198 45.96 -27.21 -21.71
N THR A 199 44.81 -27.53 -21.09
CA THR A 199 44.33 -28.94 -20.93
C THR A 199 42.80 -28.98 -20.72
N ALA A 200 42.14 -29.93 -21.39
CA ALA A 200 40.72 -30.24 -21.27
C ALA A 200 40.43 -31.13 -20.04
N SER A 201 39.22 -31.03 -19.44
CA SER A 201 38.69 -32.03 -18.50
C SER A 201 37.15 -32.02 -18.38
N ARG A 202 36.57 -33.12 -18.88
CA ARG A 202 35.41 -33.96 -18.48
C ARG A 202 34.37 -33.46 -17.42
N PRO A 203 33.06 -33.78 -17.58
CA PRO A 203 32.00 -33.39 -16.62
C PRO A 203 31.89 -34.37 -15.44
N LEU A 204 31.63 -33.83 -14.24
CA LEU A 204 31.33 -34.58 -13.01
C LEU A 204 29.84 -34.44 -12.66
N ALA A 205 29.21 -35.56 -12.31
CA ALA A 205 27.80 -35.65 -11.93
C ALA A 205 27.52 -35.05 -10.54
N GLU A 206 26.34 -34.45 -10.39
CA GLU A 206 25.84 -33.77 -9.19
C GLU A 206 25.09 -34.76 -8.27
N PRO A 207 25.30 -34.74 -6.93
CA PRO A 207 24.60 -35.62 -6.00
C PRO A 207 23.21 -35.07 -5.59
N PRO A 208 22.25 -35.93 -5.21
CA PRO A 208 20.87 -35.52 -4.92
C PRO A 208 20.73 -34.86 -3.53
N LEU A 209 19.90 -33.82 -3.46
CA LEU A 209 19.54 -33.08 -2.25
C LEU A 209 18.64 -33.90 -1.30
N PRO A 210 18.78 -33.76 0.03
CA PRO A 210 17.90 -34.40 1.01
C PRO A 210 16.55 -33.65 1.14
N ALA A 211 15.49 -34.41 1.39
CA ALA A 211 14.13 -33.91 1.58
C ALA A 211 13.99 -33.07 2.88
N PRO A 212 13.15 -32.02 2.91
CA PRO A 212 12.99 -31.17 4.09
C PRO A 212 12.24 -31.90 5.20
N ALA A 213 12.82 -31.86 6.40
CA ALA A 213 12.20 -32.32 7.63
C ALA A 213 10.99 -31.44 7.99
N VAL A 214 9.84 -32.08 8.24
CA VAL A 214 8.65 -31.44 8.82
C VAL A 214 8.94 -31.16 10.29
N ALA A 215 9.50 -29.99 10.58
CA ALA A 215 9.62 -29.49 11.95
C ALA A 215 8.26 -28.97 12.41
N ALA A 216 7.72 -29.59 13.47
CA ALA A 216 6.49 -29.20 14.13
C ALA A 216 6.53 -27.71 14.53
N LEU A 217 5.60 -26.92 13.98
CA LEU A 217 5.41 -25.51 14.33
C LEU A 217 4.70 -25.43 15.69
N GLY A 218 5.48 -25.05 16.71
CA GLY A 218 5.06 -24.91 18.10
C GLY A 218 4.26 -23.62 18.45
N PRO A 219 4.11 -23.33 19.77
CA PRO A 219 3.13 -22.41 20.39
C PRO A 219 3.07 -20.95 19.90
N HIS A 220 4.05 -20.49 19.11
CA HIS A 220 4.16 -19.10 18.69
C HIS A 220 3.11 -18.67 17.65
N LEU A 221 2.60 -19.60 16.83
CA LEU A 221 1.52 -19.31 15.88
C LEU A 221 0.16 -19.09 16.57
N ALA A 222 -0.10 -19.82 17.67
CA ALA A 222 -1.32 -19.65 18.46
C ALA A 222 -1.37 -18.28 19.16
N ALA A 223 -0.23 -17.81 19.68
CA ALA A 223 -0.12 -16.50 20.31
C ALA A 223 -0.32 -15.36 19.29
N ALA A 224 0.21 -15.50 18.06
CA ALA A 224 0.04 -14.49 17.02
C ALA A 224 -1.40 -14.40 16.49
N ALA A 225 -2.08 -15.53 16.31
CA ALA A 225 -3.49 -15.56 15.92
C ALA A 225 -4.40 -14.92 17.00
N GLN A 226 -4.11 -15.17 18.28
CA GLN A 226 -4.81 -14.51 19.39
C GLN A 226 -4.63 -12.99 19.37
N ILE A 227 -3.43 -12.47 19.09
CA ILE A 227 -3.18 -11.01 19.02
C ILE A 227 -3.97 -10.35 17.89
N THR A 228 -4.08 -10.97 16.71
CA THR A 228 -4.80 -10.40 15.55
C THR A 228 -6.32 -10.40 15.76
N VAL A 229 -6.89 -11.50 16.28
CA VAL A 229 -8.33 -11.56 16.63
C VAL A 229 -8.65 -10.51 17.70
N THR A 230 -7.76 -10.33 18.66
CA THR A 230 -7.92 -9.33 19.72
C THR A 230 -7.90 -7.91 19.15
N ARG A 231 -6.96 -7.58 18.26
CA ARG A 231 -6.88 -6.23 17.66
C ARG A 231 -8.10 -5.88 16.78
N VAL A 232 -8.60 -6.83 15.99
CA VAL A 232 -9.82 -6.59 15.18
C VAL A 232 -11.03 -6.39 16.08
N ALA A 233 -11.15 -7.19 17.15
CA ALA A 233 -12.21 -7.02 18.14
C ALA A 233 -12.09 -5.67 18.88
N GLU A 234 -10.89 -5.24 19.25
CA GLU A 234 -10.62 -3.95 19.89
C GLU A 234 -10.96 -2.77 18.97
N LEU A 235 -10.59 -2.84 17.69
CA LEU A 235 -10.93 -1.82 16.70
C LEU A 235 -12.44 -1.76 16.45
N GLN A 236 -13.10 -2.92 16.37
CA GLN A 236 -14.55 -2.98 16.22
C GLN A 236 -15.27 -2.43 17.44
N GLN A 237 -14.78 -2.74 18.65
CA GLN A 237 -15.31 -2.19 19.90
C GLN A 237 -15.14 -0.67 19.93
N THR A 238 -13.94 -0.19 19.64
CA THR A 238 -13.64 1.25 19.55
C THR A 238 -14.53 1.94 18.50
N ALA A 239 -14.76 1.32 17.35
CA ALA A 239 -15.66 1.84 16.33
C ALA A 239 -17.10 1.97 16.86
N ASN A 240 -17.60 0.95 17.55
CA ASN A 240 -18.93 0.97 18.15
C ASN A 240 -19.05 2.09 19.20
N ASP A 241 -18.05 2.25 20.06
CA ASP A 241 -18.05 3.28 21.10
C ASP A 241 -17.97 4.70 20.52
N VAL A 242 -17.16 4.89 19.47
CA VAL A 242 -17.09 6.15 18.73
C VAL A 242 -18.39 6.46 18.00
N ILE A 243 -19.03 5.46 17.38
CA ILE A 243 -20.35 5.61 16.74
C ILE A 243 -21.38 6.05 17.79
N GLN A 244 -21.42 5.41 18.95
CA GLN A 244 -22.35 5.76 20.03
C GLN A 244 -22.08 7.17 20.55
N GLU A 245 -20.82 7.54 20.77
CA GLU A 245 -20.42 8.90 21.14
C GLU A 245 -20.94 9.91 20.11
N LEU A 246 -20.61 9.74 18.83
CA LEU A 246 -21.02 10.68 17.78
C LEU A 246 -22.54 10.80 17.66
N ARG A 247 -23.28 9.69 17.76
CA ARG A 247 -24.76 9.67 17.78
C ARG A 247 -25.31 10.44 18.97
N LYS A 248 -24.77 10.21 20.17
CA LYS A 248 -25.18 10.91 21.40
C LYS A 248 -24.89 12.40 21.30
N ARG A 249 -23.73 12.79 20.74
CA ARG A 249 -23.39 14.20 20.53
C ARG A 249 -24.34 14.83 19.51
N LYS A 250 -24.66 14.14 18.42
CA LYS A 250 -25.63 14.60 17.42
C LYS A 250 -27.04 14.77 18.00
N SER A 251 -27.53 13.82 18.79
CA SER A 251 -28.86 13.91 19.41
C SER A 251 -28.99 15.07 20.40
N LEU A 252 -27.87 15.50 20.98
CA LEU A 252 -27.79 16.67 21.86
C LEU A 252 -27.41 17.97 21.12
N ASN A 253 -27.24 17.92 19.80
CA ASN A 253 -26.73 19.01 18.97
C ASN A 253 -25.37 19.59 19.46
N LEU A 254 -24.47 18.71 19.88
CA LEU A 254 -23.14 19.04 20.39
C LEU A 254 -22.04 18.58 19.42
N LEU A 255 -20.94 19.32 19.38
CA LEU A 255 -19.68 18.89 18.74
C LEU A 255 -19.05 17.73 19.53
N PRO A 256 -18.13 16.94 18.96
CA PRO A 256 -17.35 15.98 19.75
C PRO A 256 -16.66 16.63 20.97
N ARG A 257 -16.51 15.85 22.05
CA ARG A 257 -15.88 16.29 23.30
C ARG A 257 -14.45 16.77 23.08
N TYR A 258 -13.93 17.59 23.98
CA TYR A 258 -12.51 17.95 24.00
C TYR A 258 -11.66 16.76 24.40
N TYR A 259 -10.45 16.67 23.85
CA TYR A 259 -9.46 15.68 24.28
C TYR A 259 -8.81 16.16 25.58
N LEU A 260 -9.60 16.19 26.66
CA LEU A 260 -9.22 16.67 27.97
C LEU A 260 -10.10 16.01 29.04
N ARG A 261 -9.50 15.68 30.19
CA ARG A 261 -10.25 15.09 31.32
C ARG A 261 -11.10 16.14 32.03
N CYS A 262 -12.28 15.70 32.46
CA CYS A 262 -13.12 16.47 33.36
C CYS A 262 -12.46 16.53 34.74
N SER A 263 -12.46 17.71 35.36
CA SER A 263 -11.96 17.87 36.73
C SER A 263 -12.75 17.09 37.78
N ARG A 264 -14.04 16.81 37.50
CA ARG A 264 -14.92 16.00 38.36
C ARG A 264 -14.87 14.51 38.05
N GLY A 265 -14.15 14.09 37.00
CA GLY A 265 -14.00 12.67 36.62
C GLY A 265 -15.34 11.93 36.56
N SER A 266 -15.39 10.73 37.15
CA SER A 266 -16.58 9.88 37.24
C SER A 266 -17.73 10.45 38.09
N GLN A 267 -17.47 11.48 38.91
CA GLN A 267 -18.49 12.13 39.74
C GLN A 267 -19.22 13.27 38.99
N CYS A 268 -18.89 13.49 37.71
CA CYS A 268 -19.53 14.50 36.90
C CYS A 268 -20.97 14.08 36.51
N ALA A 269 -21.96 14.75 37.11
CA ALA A 269 -23.37 14.54 36.79
C ALA A 269 -23.88 15.42 35.62
N THR A 270 -23.03 16.25 35.02
CA THR A 270 -23.44 17.21 33.98
C THR A 270 -23.87 16.47 32.70
N PRO A 271 -25.15 16.54 32.30
CA PRO A 271 -25.60 15.92 31.05
C PRO A 271 -24.87 16.53 29.86
N GLY A 272 -24.32 15.69 28.97
CA GLY A 272 -23.62 16.16 27.77
C GLY A 272 -22.27 16.84 28.04
N CYS A 273 -21.64 16.63 29.21
CA CYS A 273 -20.31 17.15 29.54
C CYS A 273 -19.34 17.07 28.34
N ASN A 274 -18.63 18.17 28.06
CA ASN A 274 -17.72 18.29 26.91
C ASN A 274 -16.34 17.66 27.16
N TYR A 275 -16.15 16.90 28.23
CA TYR A 275 -14.87 16.37 28.70
C TYR A 275 -14.94 14.86 28.94
N ALA A 276 -13.79 14.20 28.95
CA ALA A 276 -13.66 12.76 29.24
C ALA A 276 -13.71 12.47 30.76
N HIS A 277 -14.41 11.42 31.18
CA HIS A 277 -14.52 11.04 32.60
C HIS A 277 -13.63 9.86 33.01
N SER A 278 -13.08 9.13 32.04
CA SER A 278 -12.12 8.04 32.24
C SER A 278 -11.00 8.10 31.18
N ALA A 279 -10.00 7.21 31.30
CA ALA A 279 -8.96 7.07 30.28
C ALA A 279 -9.54 6.58 28.94
N GLU A 280 -10.44 5.60 29.01
CA GLU A 280 -11.16 5.06 27.86
C GLU A 280 -12.04 6.13 27.20
N ASP A 281 -12.75 6.92 28.00
CA ASP A 281 -13.53 8.07 27.53
C ASP A 281 -12.66 9.10 26.80
N MET A 282 -11.41 9.28 27.26
CA MET A 282 -10.45 10.19 26.66
C MET A 282 -10.01 9.66 25.29
N HIS A 283 -9.79 8.34 25.19
CA HIS A 283 -9.53 7.67 23.92
C HIS A 283 -10.68 7.86 22.93
N ILE A 284 -11.91 7.53 23.35
CA ILE A 284 -13.12 7.69 22.52
C ILE A 284 -13.30 9.15 22.08
N ALA A 285 -13.16 10.12 22.99
CA ALA A 285 -13.27 11.54 22.67
C ALA A 285 -12.20 11.98 21.65
N GLY A 286 -10.97 11.51 21.80
CA GLY A 286 -9.87 11.78 20.87
C GLY A 286 -10.13 11.22 19.47
N VAL A 287 -10.51 9.95 19.37
CA VAL A 287 -10.83 9.32 18.09
C VAL A 287 -12.05 10.00 17.46
N ALA A 288 -13.12 10.26 18.20
CA ALA A 288 -14.31 10.95 17.71
C ALA A 288 -14.00 12.36 17.16
N ARG A 289 -13.08 13.12 17.80
CA ARG A 289 -12.60 14.39 17.25
C ARG A 289 -11.83 14.21 15.95
N ALA A 290 -10.90 13.25 15.90
CA ALA A 290 -10.12 12.95 14.71
C ALA A 290 -11.02 12.55 13.53
N VAL A 291 -12.10 11.81 13.80
CA VAL A 291 -13.14 11.46 12.82
C VAL A 291 -13.88 12.71 12.33
N ALA A 292 -14.42 13.53 13.24
CA ALA A 292 -15.27 14.66 12.88
C ALA A 292 -14.54 15.83 12.20
N LEU A 293 -13.28 16.04 12.56
CA LEU A 293 -12.44 17.11 12.00
C LEU A 293 -11.53 16.60 10.88
N GLY A 294 -11.51 15.28 10.65
CA GLY A 294 -10.62 14.60 9.72
C GLY A 294 -9.15 14.87 10.01
N GLY A 295 -8.33 14.86 8.95
CA GLY A 295 -6.90 15.16 9.00
C GLY A 295 -6.54 16.59 9.43
N ARG A 296 -7.48 17.42 9.88
CA ARG A 296 -7.22 18.78 10.35
C ARG A 296 -6.96 18.85 11.85
N TRP A 297 -7.50 17.93 12.63
CA TRP A 297 -7.32 17.98 14.08
C TRP A 297 -5.87 17.73 14.45
N LYS A 298 -5.24 18.71 15.09
CA LYS A 298 -3.84 18.72 15.55
C LYS A 298 -2.81 18.51 14.44
N SER A 299 -3.16 18.79 13.17
CA SER A 299 -2.22 18.64 12.05
C SER A 299 -1.40 19.91 11.78
N THR A 300 -1.89 21.07 12.19
CA THR A 300 -1.19 22.36 12.07
C THR A 300 -0.77 22.91 13.43
N LYS A 301 0.43 23.46 13.52
CA LYS A 301 0.91 24.16 14.72
C LYS A 301 0.02 25.37 15.03
N CYS A 302 -0.29 25.57 16.31
CA CYS A 302 -1.05 26.73 16.76
C CYS A 302 -0.22 28.01 16.58
N ALA A 303 -0.77 29.04 15.94
CA ALA A 303 -0.07 30.32 15.78
C ALA A 303 0.17 31.05 17.12
N HIS A 304 -0.66 30.76 18.13
CA HIS A 304 -0.60 31.43 19.42
C HIS A 304 0.17 30.64 20.50
N GLN A 305 0.51 29.36 20.24
CA GLN A 305 1.23 28.47 21.16
C GLN A 305 0.83 28.67 22.64
N SER A 306 1.77 29.06 23.51
CA SER A 306 1.55 29.29 24.94
C SER A 306 0.52 30.38 25.26
N ASN A 307 0.27 31.32 24.34
CA ASN A 307 -0.74 32.38 24.46
C ASN A 307 -2.11 31.99 23.88
N CYS A 308 -2.30 30.73 23.49
CA CYS A 308 -3.56 30.25 22.94
C CYS A 308 -4.66 30.21 24.00
N ARG A 309 -5.69 31.05 23.85
CA ARG A 309 -6.87 31.08 24.75
C ARG A 309 -7.63 29.75 24.88
N TYR A 310 -7.43 28.84 23.93
CA TYR A 310 -8.11 27.55 23.90
C TYR A 310 -7.30 26.45 24.57
N ASP A 311 -5.99 26.62 24.72
CA ASP A 311 -5.07 25.67 25.36
C ASP A 311 -5.29 24.23 24.83
N ALA A 312 -5.34 23.21 25.69
CA ALA A 312 -5.61 21.81 25.35
C ALA A 312 -6.92 21.57 24.58
N ARG A 313 -7.86 22.53 24.55
CA ARG A 313 -9.12 22.46 23.79
C ARG A 313 -8.95 22.88 22.32
N CYS A 314 -7.80 23.43 21.96
CA CYS A 314 -7.52 23.92 20.62
C CYS A 314 -7.39 22.77 19.63
N ASP A 315 -7.94 22.97 18.43
CA ASP A 315 -7.80 22.02 17.32
C ASP A 315 -6.42 22.06 16.67
N ASN A 316 -5.59 23.05 16.97
CA ASN A 316 -4.21 23.13 16.51
C ASN A 316 -3.24 22.52 17.52
N GLN A 317 -2.10 22.05 17.02
CA GLN A 317 -1.03 21.42 17.79
C GLN A 317 -0.25 22.45 18.62
N HIS A 318 -0.07 22.15 19.91
CA HIS A 318 0.75 22.89 20.87
C HIS A 318 2.00 22.07 21.23
N GLU A 319 3.03 22.74 21.75
CA GLU A 319 4.26 22.07 22.20
C GLU A 319 4.03 21.12 23.37
N SER A 320 3.03 21.38 24.20
CA SER A 320 2.63 20.53 25.34
C SER A 320 1.79 19.30 24.95
N ASP A 321 1.40 19.17 23.69
CA ASP A 321 0.61 18.03 23.24
C ASP A 321 1.48 16.77 23.12
N ASP A 322 1.00 15.63 23.61
CA ASP A 322 1.59 14.32 23.31
C ASP A 322 1.33 13.95 21.83
N ARG A 323 2.34 14.21 21.00
CA ARG A 323 2.26 14.02 19.55
C ARG A 323 2.03 12.56 19.18
N ASP A 324 2.63 11.63 19.90
CA ASP A 324 2.52 10.21 19.61
C ASP A 324 1.14 9.68 20.00
N ALA A 325 0.59 10.12 21.13
CA ALA A 325 -0.78 9.81 21.51
C ALA A 325 -1.80 10.32 20.48
N ILE A 326 -1.65 11.58 20.03
CA ILE A 326 -2.52 12.16 19.00
C ILE A 326 -2.42 11.38 17.68
N LEU A 327 -1.20 11.04 17.24
CA LEU A 327 -1.00 10.25 16.02
C LEU A 327 -1.65 8.87 16.12
N ARG A 328 -1.56 8.20 17.28
CA ARG A 328 -2.26 6.92 17.52
C ARG A 328 -3.78 7.08 17.39
N LEU A 329 -4.37 8.12 17.96
CA LEU A 329 -5.82 8.39 17.86
C LEU A 329 -6.25 8.68 16.40
N GLN A 330 -5.44 9.44 15.66
CA GLN A 330 -5.67 9.70 14.24
C GLN A 330 -5.54 8.43 13.38
N ASN A 331 -4.61 7.53 13.71
CA ASN A 331 -4.48 6.24 13.05
C ASN A 331 -5.73 5.38 13.28
N VAL A 332 -6.18 5.26 14.54
CA VAL A 332 -7.41 4.52 14.86
C VAL A 332 -8.61 5.10 14.11
N ALA A 333 -8.74 6.44 14.07
CA ALA A 333 -9.81 7.09 13.30
C ALA A 333 -9.77 6.71 11.80
N ARG A 334 -8.58 6.64 11.19
CA ARG A 334 -8.42 6.17 9.81
C ARG A 334 -8.71 4.68 9.64
N GLU A 335 -8.38 3.86 10.64
CA GLU A 335 -8.61 2.42 10.61
C GLU A 335 -10.09 2.05 10.76
N ILE A 336 -10.94 2.92 11.33
CA ILE A 336 -12.38 2.61 11.55
C ILE A 336 -13.32 3.32 10.56
N VAL A 337 -12.87 4.39 9.89
CA VAL A 337 -13.69 5.19 8.95
C VAL A 337 -13.42 4.78 7.51
N ARG A 338 -14.50 4.50 6.76
CA ARG A 338 -14.43 4.26 5.31
C ARG A 338 -14.32 5.58 4.55
N THR A 339 -15.24 6.52 4.80
CA THR A 339 -15.28 7.80 4.11
C THR A 339 -16.03 8.86 4.93
N THR A 340 -15.77 10.12 4.63
CA THR A 340 -16.53 11.26 5.18
C THR A 340 -16.99 12.16 4.04
N TYR A 341 -18.23 12.64 4.10
CA TYR A 341 -18.81 13.49 3.05
C TYR A 341 -19.82 14.46 3.64
N VAL A 342 -20.07 15.59 2.95
CA VAL A 342 -21.06 16.58 3.35
C VAL A 342 -22.32 16.42 2.52
N ARG A 343 -23.48 16.36 3.18
CA ARG A 343 -24.79 16.28 2.53
C ARG A 343 -25.77 17.18 3.29
N LEU A 344 -26.50 18.04 2.59
CA LEU A 344 -27.48 18.97 3.19
C LEU A 344 -26.89 19.84 4.33
N GLY A 345 -25.62 20.25 4.18
CA GLY A 345 -24.94 21.09 5.18
C GLY A 345 -24.44 20.35 6.43
N GLU A 346 -24.59 19.02 6.49
CA GLU A 346 -24.12 18.20 7.61
C GLU A 346 -23.00 17.25 7.17
N LEU A 347 -22.08 16.96 8.08
CA LEU A 347 -21.03 15.97 7.87
C LEU A 347 -21.57 14.57 8.16
N TYR A 348 -21.43 13.67 7.21
CA TYR A 348 -21.71 12.25 7.34
C TYR A 348 -20.40 11.47 7.38
N VAL A 349 -20.32 10.52 8.30
CA VAL A 349 -19.19 9.61 8.47
C VAL A 349 -19.69 8.20 8.24
N GLU A 350 -19.13 7.52 7.24
CA GLU A 350 -19.37 6.10 6.99
C GLU A 350 -18.23 5.28 7.59
N PHE A 351 -18.56 4.37 8.49
CA PHE A 351 -17.61 3.47 9.16
C PHE A 351 -17.40 2.20 8.33
N LEU A 352 -16.26 1.51 8.54
CA LEU A 352 -15.99 0.24 7.85
C LEU A 352 -17.02 -0.86 8.18
N SER A 353 -17.71 -0.75 9.32
CA SER A 353 -18.85 -1.59 9.69
C SER A 353 -20.07 -1.42 8.78
N GLY A 354 -20.11 -0.38 7.95
CA GLY A 354 -21.26 0.00 7.12
C GLY A 354 -22.21 1.00 7.79
N GLU A 355 -22.02 1.28 9.08
CA GLU A 355 -22.79 2.28 9.81
C GLU A 355 -22.47 3.69 9.32
N THR A 356 -23.50 4.54 9.17
CA THR A 356 -23.34 5.95 8.82
C THR A 356 -23.87 6.84 9.93
N VAL A 357 -23.11 7.86 10.32
CA VAL A 357 -23.46 8.80 11.39
C VAL A 357 -23.36 10.24 10.89
N ALA A 358 -24.42 11.02 11.10
CA ALA A 358 -24.38 12.47 10.92
C ALA A 358 -23.72 13.12 12.15
N VAL A 359 -22.77 14.02 11.91
CA VAL A 359 -21.97 14.69 12.94
C VAL A 359 -22.22 16.18 12.86
N VAL A 360 -22.44 16.81 14.01
CA VAL A 360 -22.46 18.27 14.11
C VAL A 360 -21.03 18.75 13.82
N CYS A 361 -20.85 19.48 12.72
CA CYS A 361 -19.58 20.10 12.38
C CYS A 361 -19.76 21.62 12.28
N ARG A 362 -18.72 22.37 12.66
CA ARG A 362 -18.66 23.79 12.28
C ARG A 362 -18.16 23.82 10.85
N VAL A 363 -19.06 23.91 9.88
CA VAL A 363 -18.68 24.35 8.54
C VAL A 363 -18.18 25.78 8.70
N ARG A 364 -16.87 25.97 8.75
CA ARG A 364 -16.32 27.29 8.44
C ARG A 364 -16.44 27.41 6.94
N GLU A 365 -17.33 28.29 6.48
CA GLU A 365 -17.25 28.88 5.15
C GLU A 365 -15.79 29.33 4.98
N GLY A 366 -15.10 28.69 4.04
CA GLY A 366 -13.70 28.94 3.72
C GLY A 366 -13.62 29.35 2.27
#